data_AF-A0A8C5D8H8-F1
#
_entry.id   AF-A0A8C5D8H8-F1
#
_cell.length_a   1.000
_cell.length_b   1.000
_cell.length_c   1.000
_cell.angle_alpha   90.00
_cell.angle_beta   90.00
_cell.angle_gamma   90.00
#
_symmetry.space_group_name_H-M   'P 1'
#
loop_
_entity.id
_entity.type
_entity.pdbx_description
1 polymer ?
#
loop_
_entity_poly.entity_id
_entity_poly.type
_entity_poly.pdbx_seq_one_letter_code
_entity_poly.pdbx_strand_id
1 'polypeptide(L)'
;MKTFILSVIFAFFRFTLQNPQSFWTLYPNILVLEVNGSLGHHRLTCLENTTIHQKDIYWKKNGVNETQTGNFYSVVLEESLGGGNYTCHSVDRSVLNHTMVLIKVDKKQRILVKDGNDDYVKCSTQNYSGGFQCSWTWDRIRVGKVAFIRVGRFSDTRCSVDTRDQKWTCSSGENAFNCWVEDSGKAISCQDKQHCPYAEESRPIHLTIFVRSQLFLLENYSKQFHLSEIVKPDKVRIRKVNTTLIEWSYPSSWSRPHSYFPLTFQIALFRRRCKDCVDFCSMSNASKVMVVNNYNSSQFQIKPWARSVCVRAKDAFCNSPWSEWSHIRMKRNKKNNKRNKYGRHTN
;
A
#
# COMPACT_ATOMS: atom_id res chain seq x y z
N MET A 1 71.81 29.64 -14.84
CA MET A 1 70.48 30.20 -14.52
C MET A 1 69.53 29.89 -15.67
N LYS A 2 68.64 28.92 -15.52
CA LYS A 2 67.56 28.61 -16.48
C LYS A 2 66.28 28.48 -15.66
N THR A 3 65.39 29.46 -15.80
CA THR A 3 64.11 29.53 -15.11
C THR A 3 63.08 28.69 -15.86
N PHE A 4 62.55 27.66 -15.19
CA PHE A 4 61.39 26.90 -15.64
C PHE A 4 60.13 27.71 -15.34
N ILE A 5 59.37 28.06 -16.37
CA ILE A 5 58.01 28.62 -16.25
C ILE A 5 57.06 27.43 -16.27
N LEU A 6 56.47 27.12 -15.11
CA LEU A 6 55.39 26.14 -14.95
C LEU A 6 54.06 26.85 -15.23
N SER A 7 53.50 26.60 -16.41
CA SER A 7 52.13 26.99 -16.76
C SER A 7 51.14 26.01 -16.13
N VAL A 8 50.56 26.39 -14.99
CA VAL A 8 49.42 25.67 -14.40
C VAL A 8 48.16 26.04 -15.19
N ILE A 9 47.76 25.17 -16.11
CA ILE A 9 46.44 25.25 -16.75
C ILE A 9 45.41 24.78 -15.72
N PHE A 10 44.80 25.73 -15.02
CA PHE A 10 43.56 25.48 -14.27
C PHE A 10 42.46 25.21 -15.29
N ALA A 11 42.26 23.93 -15.63
CA ALA A 11 41.04 23.46 -16.24
C ALA A 11 39.91 23.60 -15.22
N PHE A 12 39.31 24.79 -15.16
CA PHE A 12 37.97 24.94 -14.58
C PHE A 12 37.02 24.12 -15.45
N PHE A 13 36.86 22.83 -15.13
CA PHE A 13 35.64 22.11 -15.45
C PHE A 13 34.51 22.83 -14.71
N ARG A 14 33.93 23.85 -15.36
CA ARG A 14 32.58 24.31 -15.07
C ARG A 14 31.68 23.13 -15.42
N PHE A 15 31.51 22.20 -14.49
CA PHE A 15 30.29 21.40 -14.47
C PHE A 15 29.16 22.40 -14.30
N THR A 16 28.62 22.89 -15.42
CA THR A 16 27.29 23.46 -15.41
C THR A 16 26.40 22.36 -14.86
N LEU A 17 25.91 22.53 -13.63
CA LEU A 17 24.87 21.66 -13.11
C LEU A 17 23.67 21.81 -14.04
N GLN A 18 23.51 20.87 -14.97
CA GLN A 18 22.40 20.86 -15.91
C GLN A 18 21.13 20.53 -15.12
N ASN A 19 20.11 21.40 -15.24
CA ASN A 19 18.79 21.17 -14.68
C ASN A 19 17.79 21.04 -15.86
N PRO A 20 17.13 19.89 -16.06
CA PRO A 20 17.01 18.75 -15.15
C PRO A 20 18.30 17.91 -15.04
N GLN A 21 18.52 17.29 -13.88
CA GLN A 21 19.64 16.37 -13.65
C GLN A 21 19.47 15.08 -14.46
N SER A 22 18.24 14.60 -14.57
CA SER A 22 17.87 13.46 -15.39
C SER A 22 16.38 13.52 -15.76
N PHE A 23 15.97 12.78 -16.78
CA PHE A 23 14.57 12.68 -17.16
C PHE A 23 14.26 11.29 -17.72
N TRP A 24 13.02 10.83 -17.53
CA TRP A 24 12.55 9.56 -18.06
C TRP A 24 11.03 9.55 -18.21
N THR A 25 10.54 8.65 -19.06
CA THR A 25 9.11 8.44 -19.24
C THR A 25 8.62 7.41 -18.23
N LEU A 26 7.69 7.78 -17.35
CA LEU A 26 7.11 6.86 -16.36
C LEU A 26 6.15 5.87 -17.04
N TYR A 27 5.33 6.38 -17.95
CA TYR A 27 4.42 5.68 -18.85
C TYR A 27 4.15 6.63 -20.05
N PRO A 28 3.72 6.16 -21.24
CA PRO A 28 3.35 7.04 -22.36
C PRO A 28 2.67 8.35 -21.94
N ASN A 29 3.18 9.47 -22.46
CA ASN A 29 2.75 10.83 -22.17
C ASN A 29 2.90 11.30 -20.72
N ILE A 30 3.66 10.59 -19.87
CA ILE A 30 4.02 11.03 -18.52
C ILE A 30 5.54 11.12 -18.41
N LEU A 31 6.05 12.35 -18.47
CA LEU A 31 7.47 12.67 -18.36
C LEU A 31 7.81 13.02 -16.91
N VAL A 32 8.89 12.44 -16.40
CA VAL A 32 9.44 12.77 -15.09
C VAL A 32 10.73 13.56 -15.29
N LEU A 33 10.82 14.72 -14.64
CA LEU A 33 12.01 15.56 -14.60
C LEU A 33 12.57 15.57 -13.18
N GLU A 34 13.79 15.09 -13.02
CA GLU A 34 14.51 15.17 -11.76
C GLU A 34 15.28 16.48 -11.69
N VAL A 35 14.96 17.31 -10.69
CA VAL A 35 15.47 18.68 -10.57
C VAL A 35 16.16 18.89 -9.22
N ASN A 36 17.15 19.76 -9.24
CA ASN A 36 17.97 20.13 -8.07
C ASN A 36 17.51 21.45 -7.40
N GLY A 37 16.51 22.13 -7.95
CA GLY A 37 15.99 23.41 -7.46
C GLY A 37 16.62 24.66 -8.08
N SER A 38 17.69 24.55 -8.88
CA SER A 38 18.22 25.70 -9.62
C SER A 38 17.36 26.01 -10.85
N LEU A 39 17.51 27.20 -11.46
CA LEU A 39 16.84 27.49 -12.73
C LEU A 39 17.30 26.51 -13.82
N GLY A 40 16.36 25.97 -14.58
CA GLY A 40 16.62 25.06 -15.69
C GLY A 40 15.54 25.13 -16.76
N HIS A 41 15.77 24.40 -17.85
CA HIS A 41 14.82 24.31 -18.96
C HIS A 41 14.75 22.88 -19.51
N HIS A 42 13.56 22.45 -19.89
CA HIS A 42 13.36 21.20 -20.61
C HIS A 42 12.47 21.42 -21.84
N ARG A 43 12.88 20.88 -22.99
CA ARG A 43 12.17 21.05 -24.25
C ARG A 43 11.20 19.90 -24.49
N LEU A 44 9.90 20.19 -24.49
CA LEU A 44 8.87 19.28 -24.98
C LEU A 44 8.73 19.40 -26.50
N THR A 45 8.34 18.31 -27.14
CA THR A 45 8.07 18.23 -28.59
C THR A 45 6.64 17.76 -28.78
N CYS A 46 5.86 18.44 -29.63
CA CYS A 46 4.46 18.07 -29.88
C CYS A 46 4.36 16.88 -30.83
N LEU A 47 4.99 16.96 -32.01
CA LEU A 47 4.97 15.94 -33.07
C LEU A 47 6.42 15.55 -33.46
N GLU A 48 6.70 14.25 -33.54
CA GLU A 48 8.02 13.72 -33.91
C GLU A 48 8.35 13.93 -35.40
N ASN A 49 7.34 13.80 -36.28
CA ASN A 49 7.46 14.04 -37.72
C ASN A 49 6.53 15.19 -38.12
N THR A 50 7.05 16.20 -38.82
CA THR A 50 6.26 17.39 -39.18
C THR A 50 6.18 17.62 -40.69
N THR A 51 4.97 17.50 -41.23
CA THR A 51 4.53 18.12 -42.48
C THR A 51 3.80 19.46 -42.23
N ILE A 52 3.40 19.70 -40.98
CA ILE A 52 2.72 20.92 -40.51
C ILE A 52 3.75 22.02 -40.27
N HIS A 53 3.45 23.25 -40.70
CA HIS A 53 4.32 24.39 -40.42
C HIS A 53 4.46 24.60 -38.91
N GLN A 54 5.70 24.71 -38.43
CA GLN A 54 6.00 24.82 -37.00
C GLN A 54 5.23 25.96 -36.30
N LYS A 55 4.81 27.02 -37.02
CA LYS A 55 4.09 28.18 -36.47
C LYS A 55 2.61 27.95 -36.15
N ASP A 56 2.04 26.81 -36.55
CA ASP A 56 0.60 26.53 -36.47
C ASP A 56 0.22 25.71 -35.22
N ILE A 57 1.13 25.60 -34.26
CA ILE A 57 0.96 24.83 -33.02
C ILE A 57 0.91 25.76 -31.82
N TYR A 58 -0.16 25.62 -31.03
CA TYR A 58 -0.42 26.38 -29.82
C TYR A 58 -0.36 25.48 -28.58
N TRP A 59 0.19 25.99 -27.48
CA TRP A 59 0.32 25.23 -26.24
C TRP A 59 -0.66 25.70 -25.18
N LYS A 60 -1.10 24.75 -24.35
CA LYS A 60 -1.79 25.02 -23.10
C LYS A 60 -1.11 24.29 -21.95
N LYS A 61 -0.99 24.94 -20.80
CA LYS A 61 -0.59 24.33 -19.55
C LYS A 61 -1.79 24.30 -18.61
N ASN A 62 -2.16 23.11 -18.15
CA ASN A 62 -3.32 22.90 -17.27
C ASN A 62 -4.62 23.53 -17.84
N GLY A 63 -4.77 23.55 -19.16
CA GLY A 63 -5.91 24.14 -19.87
C GLY A 63 -5.81 25.65 -20.13
N VAL A 64 -4.80 26.34 -19.60
CA VAL A 64 -4.56 27.77 -19.81
C VAL A 64 -3.65 27.97 -21.01
N ASN A 65 -3.98 28.92 -21.90
CA ASN A 65 -3.17 29.22 -23.08
C ASN A 65 -1.81 29.79 -22.68
N GLU A 66 -0.77 29.29 -23.34
CA GLU A 66 0.61 29.76 -23.17
C GLU A 66 1.01 30.70 -24.31
N THR A 67 1.98 31.58 -24.06
CA THR A 67 2.52 32.49 -25.08
C THR A 67 3.45 31.78 -26.07
N GLN A 68 4.03 30.66 -25.66
CA GLN A 68 4.90 29.85 -26.51
C GLN A 68 4.08 29.13 -27.59
N THR A 69 4.50 29.30 -28.84
CA THR A 69 3.97 28.63 -30.03
C THR A 69 5.10 27.89 -30.72
N GLY A 70 4.78 26.88 -31.53
CA GLY A 70 5.81 26.03 -32.10
C GLY A 70 5.57 24.54 -31.88
N ASN A 71 6.25 23.70 -32.67
CA ASN A 71 6.35 22.28 -32.36
C ASN A 71 7.10 22.00 -31.04
N PHE A 72 7.84 22.98 -30.53
CA PHE A 72 8.61 22.88 -29.30
C PHE A 72 8.05 23.79 -28.22
N TYR A 73 8.10 23.33 -26.97
CA TYR A 73 7.76 24.12 -25.79
C TYR A 73 8.90 24.04 -24.78
N SER A 74 9.38 25.20 -24.31
CA SER A 74 10.40 25.29 -23.27
C SER A 74 9.74 25.34 -21.90
N VAL A 75 9.79 24.23 -21.17
CA VAL A 75 9.37 24.15 -19.78
C VAL A 75 10.43 24.82 -18.91
N VAL A 76 10.05 25.89 -18.22
CA VAL A 76 10.90 26.52 -17.21
C VAL A 76 10.84 25.69 -15.93
N LEU A 77 12.00 25.24 -15.47
CA LEU A 77 12.19 24.47 -14.25
C LEU A 77 12.72 25.40 -13.17
N GLU A 78 11.81 26.12 -12.52
CA GLU A 78 12.08 26.85 -11.29
C GLU A 78 11.38 26.10 -10.16
N GLU A 79 12.17 25.46 -9.30
CA GLU A 79 11.69 24.59 -8.22
C GLU A 79 10.67 23.52 -8.68
N SER A 80 9.40 23.63 -8.24
CA SER A 80 8.31 22.71 -8.56
C SER A 80 7.33 23.23 -9.62
N LEU A 81 7.57 24.44 -10.15
CA LEU A 81 6.62 25.16 -11.01
C LEU A 81 6.54 24.59 -12.43
N GLY A 82 7.55 23.83 -12.87
CA GLY A 82 7.58 23.20 -14.19
C GLY A 82 6.60 22.04 -14.37
N GLY A 83 5.99 21.55 -13.29
CA GLY A 83 5.01 20.47 -13.36
C GLY A 83 3.68 20.93 -13.95
N GLY A 84 3.03 20.05 -14.70
CA GLY A 84 1.76 20.38 -15.35
C GLY A 84 1.31 19.39 -16.40
N ASN A 85 0.07 19.53 -16.85
CA ASN A 85 -0.43 18.88 -18.07
C ASN A 85 -0.26 19.84 -19.25
N TYR A 86 0.62 19.48 -20.18
CA TYR A 86 0.91 20.26 -21.37
C TYR A 86 0.18 19.64 -22.55
N THR A 87 -0.68 20.41 -23.22
CA THR A 87 -1.36 19.98 -24.44
C THR A 87 -0.97 20.90 -25.58
N CYS A 88 -0.66 20.33 -26.74
CA CYS A 88 -0.45 21.09 -27.96
C CYS A 88 -1.65 20.93 -28.88
N HIS A 89 -1.97 22.02 -29.58
CA HIS A 89 -3.19 22.16 -30.36
C HIS A 89 -2.87 22.69 -31.75
N SER A 90 -3.67 22.26 -32.72
CA SER A 90 -3.65 22.80 -34.08
C SER A 90 -4.39 24.15 -34.15
N VAL A 91 -4.34 24.84 -35.29
CA VAL A 91 -5.06 26.11 -35.57
C VAL A 91 -6.57 25.98 -35.34
N ASP A 92 -7.14 24.83 -35.68
CA ASP A 92 -8.55 24.51 -35.45
C ASP A 92 -8.90 24.22 -33.96
N ARG A 93 -7.91 24.32 -33.07
CA ARG A 93 -7.96 24.02 -31.63
C ARG A 93 -8.11 22.55 -31.28
N SER A 94 -8.04 21.62 -32.23
CA SER A 94 -7.96 20.18 -31.96
C SER A 94 -6.69 19.85 -31.17
N VAL A 95 -6.77 18.87 -30.28
CA VAL A 95 -5.62 18.39 -29.51
C VAL A 95 -4.76 17.50 -30.41
N LEU A 96 -3.49 17.86 -30.57
CA LEU A 96 -2.52 17.09 -31.36
C LEU A 96 -1.80 16.05 -30.50
N ASN A 97 -1.30 16.47 -29.34
CA ASN A 97 -0.62 15.61 -28.38
C ASN A 97 -0.73 16.20 -26.97
N HIS A 98 -0.40 15.39 -25.96
CA HIS A 98 -0.34 15.80 -24.57
C HIS A 98 0.86 15.17 -23.86
N THR A 99 1.35 15.85 -22.84
CA THR A 99 2.40 15.33 -21.97
C THR A 99 2.18 15.88 -20.56
N MET A 100 2.00 14.99 -19.60
CA MET A 100 2.02 15.33 -18.18
C MET A 100 3.47 15.33 -17.70
N VAL A 101 3.94 16.49 -17.27
CA VAL A 101 5.26 16.67 -16.68
C VAL A 101 5.12 16.57 -15.16
N LEU A 102 5.82 15.60 -14.58
CA LEU A 102 5.96 15.39 -13.15
C LEU A 102 7.36 15.80 -12.71
N ILE A 103 7.46 16.45 -11.55
CA ILE A 103 8.72 16.94 -11.00
C ILE A 103 9.13 16.04 -9.84
N LYS A 104 10.32 15.46 -9.94
CA LYS A 104 10.96 14.75 -8.82
C LYS A 104 12.04 15.65 -8.23
N VAL A 105 11.93 15.91 -6.93
CA VAL A 105 12.94 16.67 -6.17
C VAL A 105 13.38 15.81 -5.00
N ASP A 106 14.67 15.81 -4.69
CA ASP A 106 15.16 15.20 -3.47
C ASP A 106 14.84 16.11 -2.26
N LYS A 107 13.61 15.99 -1.74
CA LYS A 107 13.14 16.70 -0.54
C LYS A 107 13.06 15.76 0.65
N LYS A 108 13.39 16.29 1.84
CA LYS A 108 13.24 15.57 3.12
C LYS A 108 11.78 15.29 3.49
N GLN A 109 10.87 16.15 3.04
CA GLN A 109 9.44 16.04 3.33
C GLN A 109 8.76 15.12 2.32
N ARG A 110 7.90 14.23 2.82
CA ARG A 110 7.24 13.18 2.03
C ARG A 110 5.74 13.43 1.91
N ILE A 111 5.15 12.93 0.83
CA ILE A 111 3.69 12.94 0.56
C ILE A 111 2.96 11.93 1.46
N LEU A 112 3.58 10.78 1.74
CA LEU A 112 3.05 9.77 2.65
C LEU A 112 3.65 9.94 4.04
N VAL A 113 2.86 9.61 5.06
CA VAL A 113 3.27 9.63 6.46
C VAL A 113 3.62 8.22 6.89
N LYS A 114 4.75 8.09 7.60
CA LYS A 114 5.13 6.83 8.22
C LYS A 114 4.19 6.46 9.35
N ASP A 115 3.94 5.17 9.49
CA ASP A 115 3.18 4.64 10.62
C ASP A 115 4.07 4.48 11.87
N GLY A 116 3.50 3.89 12.93
CA GLY A 116 4.23 3.60 14.17
C GLY A 116 5.38 2.58 14.04
N ASN A 117 5.49 1.90 12.89
CA ASN A 117 6.59 0.98 12.56
C ASN A 117 7.60 1.61 11.59
N ASP A 118 7.55 2.93 11.41
CA ASP A 118 8.45 3.68 10.52
C ASP A 118 8.29 3.32 9.02
N ASP A 119 7.13 2.79 8.62
CA ASP A 119 6.82 2.37 7.25
C ASP A 119 5.75 3.25 6.59
N TYR A 120 5.90 3.55 5.30
CA TYR A 120 4.96 4.37 4.53
C TYR A 120 3.80 3.55 3.96
N VAL A 121 4.02 2.28 3.62
CA VAL A 121 3.07 1.44 2.90
C VAL A 121 2.90 0.11 3.62
N LYS A 122 1.70 -0.17 4.14
CA LYS A 122 1.39 -1.44 4.80
C LYS A 122 0.68 -2.37 3.84
N CYS A 123 1.24 -3.56 3.64
CA CYS A 123 0.63 -4.60 2.82
C CYS A 123 0.15 -5.76 3.68
N SER A 124 -0.97 -6.37 3.30
CA SER A 124 -1.54 -7.54 3.96
C SER A 124 -2.35 -8.38 2.98
N THR A 125 -2.41 -9.68 3.23
CA THR A 125 -3.34 -10.59 2.55
C THR A 125 -4.07 -11.46 3.56
N GLN A 126 -5.28 -11.92 3.24
CA GLN A 126 -6.06 -12.78 4.12
C GLN A 126 -5.73 -14.27 3.92
N ASN A 127 -5.09 -14.62 2.81
CA ASN A 127 -4.84 -16.00 2.40
C ASN A 127 -3.72 -16.06 1.35
N TYR A 128 -3.46 -17.26 0.81
CA TYR A 128 -2.44 -17.50 -0.21
C TYR A 128 -3.00 -17.52 -1.64
N SER A 129 -4.13 -16.85 -1.92
CA SER A 129 -4.75 -16.86 -3.26
C SER A 129 -4.05 -15.98 -4.30
N GLY A 130 -2.94 -15.32 -3.94
CA GLY A 130 -2.23 -14.37 -4.80
C GLY A 130 -2.77 -12.94 -4.75
N GLY A 131 -3.90 -12.72 -4.07
CA GLY A 131 -4.43 -11.39 -3.81
C GLY A 131 -3.77 -10.74 -2.60
N PHE A 132 -3.53 -9.42 -2.64
CA PHE A 132 -3.05 -8.65 -1.50
C PHE A 132 -3.49 -7.18 -1.60
N GLN A 133 -3.57 -6.52 -0.46
CA GLN A 133 -3.92 -5.10 -0.36
C GLN A 133 -2.80 -4.32 0.29
N CYS A 134 -2.47 -3.16 -0.24
CA CYS A 134 -1.50 -2.23 0.34
C CYS A 134 -2.16 -0.89 0.62
N SER A 135 -1.93 -0.32 1.80
CA SER A 135 -2.55 0.92 2.26
C SER A 135 -1.51 1.87 2.82
N TRP A 136 -1.84 3.16 2.81
CA TRP A 136 -0.98 4.22 3.30
C TRP A 136 -1.79 5.35 3.91
N THR A 137 -1.08 6.29 4.55
CA THR A 137 -1.67 7.52 5.09
C THR A 137 -1.06 8.72 4.38
N TRP A 138 -1.93 9.57 3.81
CA TRP A 138 -1.51 10.84 3.24
C TRP A 138 -1.08 11.81 4.33
N ASP A 139 -0.10 12.66 4.02
CA ASP A 139 0.18 13.86 4.81
C ASP A 139 -1.06 14.77 4.82
N ARG A 140 -1.28 15.45 5.95
CA ARG A 140 -2.48 16.30 6.15
C ARG A 140 -2.59 17.43 5.13
N ILE A 141 -1.45 17.92 4.65
CA ILE A 141 -1.37 19.03 3.70
C ILE A 141 -1.04 18.50 2.31
N ARG A 142 -0.11 17.56 2.19
CA ARG A 142 0.37 17.02 0.90
C ARG A 142 -0.45 15.83 0.42
N VAL A 143 -1.76 16.00 0.26
CA VAL A 143 -2.63 14.94 -0.28
C VAL A 143 -2.38 14.79 -1.79
N GLY A 144 -2.19 13.54 -2.22
CA GLY A 144 -1.87 13.19 -3.60
C GLY A 144 -2.85 12.23 -4.25
N LYS A 145 -2.46 11.73 -5.41
CA LYS A 145 -3.11 10.66 -6.16
C LYS A 145 -2.06 9.63 -6.58
N VAL A 146 -2.48 8.39 -6.78
CA VAL A 146 -1.61 7.39 -7.41
C VAL A 146 -1.42 7.80 -8.88
N ALA A 147 -0.16 7.94 -9.28
CA ALA A 147 0.22 8.24 -10.66
C ALA A 147 0.46 6.95 -11.46
N PHE A 148 1.13 5.97 -10.84
CA PHE A 148 1.44 4.70 -11.49
C PHE A 148 1.74 3.60 -10.46
N ILE A 149 1.47 2.35 -10.82
CA ILE A 149 1.83 1.18 -10.01
C ILE A 149 2.73 0.28 -10.85
N ARG A 150 3.86 -0.12 -10.27
CA ARG A 150 4.71 -1.17 -10.79
C ARG A 150 4.74 -2.31 -9.78
N VAL A 151 4.35 -3.50 -10.20
CA VAL A 151 4.38 -4.69 -9.37
C VAL A 151 4.93 -5.86 -10.19
N GLY A 152 5.79 -6.67 -9.60
CA GLY A 152 6.31 -7.87 -10.25
C GLY A 152 7.28 -8.63 -9.36
N ARG A 153 7.62 -9.85 -9.75
CA ARG A 153 8.70 -10.63 -9.11
C ARG A 153 10.02 -10.59 -9.89
N PHE A 154 9.99 -9.97 -11.06
CA PHE A 154 11.12 -9.85 -11.98
C PHE A 154 11.39 -8.39 -12.36
N SER A 155 12.65 -8.07 -12.62
CA SER A 155 13.09 -6.72 -12.95
C SER A 155 12.60 -6.22 -14.32
N ASP A 156 12.29 -7.13 -15.24
CA ASP A 156 11.82 -6.86 -16.60
C ASP A 156 10.29 -6.69 -16.70
N THR A 157 9.59 -6.67 -15.56
CA THR A 157 8.13 -6.58 -15.53
C THR A 157 7.63 -5.31 -16.23
N ARG A 158 6.78 -5.48 -17.24
CA ARG A 158 6.16 -4.38 -17.99
C ARG A 158 4.77 -4.11 -17.45
N CYS A 159 4.45 -2.85 -17.22
CA CYS A 159 3.16 -2.43 -16.70
C CYS A 159 2.45 -1.50 -17.69
N SER A 160 1.17 -1.75 -17.90
CA SER A 160 0.25 -0.88 -18.63
C SER A 160 -0.87 -0.40 -17.71
N VAL A 161 -1.47 0.74 -18.04
CA VAL A 161 -2.58 1.32 -17.28
C VAL A 161 -3.80 1.49 -18.17
N ASP A 162 -4.95 1.03 -17.69
CA ASP A 162 -6.25 1.49 -18.17
C ASP A 162 -6.62 2.77 -17.39
N THR A 163 -6.52 3.90 -18.09
CA THR A 163 -6.69 5.23 -17.48
C THR A 163 -8.14 5.52 -17.07
N ARG A 164 -9.12 4.78 -17.60
CA ARG A 164 -10.53 4.95 -17.22
C ARG A 164 -10.81 4.30 -15.87
N ASP A 165 -10.22 3.13 -15.64
CA ASP A 165 -10.52 2.29 -14.48
C ASP A 165 -9.48 2.39 -13.36
N GLN A 166 -8.44 3.22 -13.53
CA GLN A 166 -7.27 3.25 -12.62
C GLN A 166 -6.80 1.83 -12.30
N LYS A 167 -6.58 1.06 -13.37
CA LYS A 167 -6.25 -0.35 -13.30
C LYS A 167 -4.93 -0.59 -14.02
N TRP A 168 -3.99 -1.19 -13.31
CA TRP A 168 -2.67 -1.52 -13.83
C TRP A 168 -2.58 -3.02 -14.07
N THR A 169 -2.10 -3.39 -15.25
CA THR A 169 -1.74 -4.76 -15.57
C THR A 169 -0.24 -4.81 -15.75
N CYS A 170 0.42 -5.59 -14.90
CA CYS A 170 1.86 -5.80 -14.94
C CYS A 170 2.15 -7.26 -15.25
N SER A 171 2.85 -7.52 -16.34
CA SER A 171 3.15 -8.88 -16.78
C SER A 171 4.64 -9.06 -17.06
N SER A 172 5.16 -10.20 -16.62
CA SER A 172 6.38 -10.83 -17.11
C SER A 172 6.02 -12.21 -17.69
N GLY A 173 6.96 -12.91 -18.32
CA GLY A 173 6.67 -14.21 -18.96
C GLY A 173 6.00 -15.25 -18.05
N GLU A 174 6.18 -15.14 -16.73
CA GLU A 174 5.72 -16.11 -15.73
C GLU A 174 4.72 -15.55 -14.71
N ASN A 175 4.51 -14.23 -14.64
CA ASN A 175 3.61 -13.61 -13.68
C ASN A 175 2.75 -12.53 -14.32
N ALA A 176 1.49 -12.43 -13.89
CA ALA A 176 0.55 -11.40 -14.35
C ALA A 176 -0.21 -10.82 -13.16
N PHE A 177 0.11 -9.59 -12.79
CA PHE A 177 -0.56 -8.85 -11.74
C PHE A 177 -1.58 -7.88 -12.30
N ASN A 178 -2.76 -7.85 -11.71
CA ASN A 178 -3.74 -6.79 -11.90
C ASN A 178 -3.90 -6.02 -10.60
N CYS A 179 -3.66 -4.70 -10.63
CA CYS A 179 -3.83 -3.82 -9.48
C CYS A 179 -4.84 -2.72 -9.78
N TRP A 180 -5.61 -2.30 -8.78
CA TRP A 180 -6.52 -1.17 -8.86
C TRP A 180 -6.46 -0.35 -7.57
N VAL A 181 -6.80 0.93 -7.68
CA VAL A 181 -6.92 1.82 -6.53
C VAL A 181 -8.31 1.66 -5.92
N GLU A 182 -8.38 1.48 -4.61
CA GLU A 182 -9.64 1.45 -3.87
C GLU A 182 -10.32 2.82 -3.87
N ASP A 183 -11.66 2.87 -3.80
CA ASP A 183 -12.45 4.11 -3.90
C ASP A 183 -11.98 5.25 -2.96
N SER A 184 -11.45 4.87 -1.80
CA SER A 184 -10.90 5.82 -0.82
C SER A 184 -9.64 6.57 -1.28
N GLY A 185 -8.95 6.09 -2.33
CA GLY A 185 -7.66 6.60 -2.78
C GLY A 185 -6.51 6.40 -1.78
N LYS A 186 -6.68 5.57 -0.76
CA LYS A 186 -5.71 5.34 0.34
C LYS A 186 -5.15 3.91 0.34
N ALA A 187 -5.59 3.09 -0.59
CA ALA A 187 -5.16 1.71 -0.72
C ALA A 187 -5.23 1.27 -2.18
N ILE A 188 -4.46 0.23 -2.48
CA ILE A 188 -4.55 -0.54 -3.71
C ILE A 188 -4.81 -2.00 -3.36
N SER A 189 -5.50 -2.67 -4.25
CA SER A 189 -5.64 -4.11 -4.25
C SER A 189 -4.99 -4.66 -5.50
N CYS A 190 -4.25 -5.75 -5.34
CA CYS A 190 -3.50 -6.41 -6.40
C CYS A 190 -3.81 -7.91 -6.40
N GLN A 191 -3.85 -8.50 -7.57
CA GLN A 191 -4.06 -9.93 -7.76
C GLN A 191 -3.02 -10.49 -8.74
N ASP A 192 -2.21 -11.42 -8.26
CA ASP A 192 -1.39 -12.28 -9.11
C ASP A 192 -2.27 -13.39 -9.71
N LYS A 193 -2.44 -13.37 -11.04
CA LYS A 193 -3.33 -14.29 -11.77
C LYS A 193 -2.72 -15.67 -11.99
N GLN A 194 -1.40 -15.78 -11.89
CA GLN A 194 -0.67 -17.03 -12.14
C GLN A 194 -0.12 -17.64 -10.83
N HIS A 195 -0.50 -17.08 -9.69
CA HIS A 195 -0.03 -17.54 -8.40
C HIS A 195 -0.51 -18.96 -8.06
N CYS A 196 0.40 -19.81 -7.62
CA CYS A 196 0.12 -21.12 -7.05
C CYS A 196 0.19 -21.06 -5.52
N PRO A 197 -0.94 -21.20 -4.80
CA PRO A 197 -0.97 -21.14 -3.32
C PRO A 197 -0.14 -22.22 -2.63
N TYR A 198 0.15 -23.32 -3.33
CA TYR A 198 0.82 -24.50 -2.79
C TYR A 198 2.33 -24.46 -3.00
N ALA A 199 2.82 -23.64 -3.93
CA ALA A 199 4.23 -23.56 -4.23
C ALA A 199 4.93 -22.64 -3.22
N GLU A 200 6.17 -22.97 -2.89
CA GLU A 200 7.05 -22.06 -2.16
C GLU A 200 7.39 -20.85 -3.04
N GLU A 201 7.31 -19.65 -2.46
CA GLU A 201 7.64 -18.42 -3.17
C GLU A 201 9.17 -18.27 -3.29
N SER A 202 9.70 -18.55 -4.48
CA SER A 202 11.15 -18.45 -4.74
C SER A 202 11.67 -17.01 -4.79
N ARG A 203 10.79 -16.04 -5.05
CA ARG A 203 11.12 -14.62 -5.17
C ARG A 203 10.04 -13.75 -4.54
N PRO A 204 10.41 -12.64 -3.89
CA PRO A 204 9.43 -11.73 -3.34
C PRO A 204 8.75 -10.90 -4.42
N ILE A 205 7.59 -10.37 -4.06
CA ILE A 205 6.88 -9.36 -4.84
C ILE A 205 7.57 -8.02 -4.60
N HIS A 206 8.01 -7.36 -5.67
CA HIS A 206 8.48 -5.99 -5.67
C HIS A 206 7.33 -5.08 -6.10
N LEU A 207 6.89 -4.23 -5.18
CA LEU A 207 5.86 -3.22 -5.41
C LEU A 207 6.49 -1.83 -5.35
N THR A 208 6.22 -0.99 -6.34
CA THR A 208 6.52 0.43 -6.33
C THR A 208 5.26 1.22 -6.67
N ILE A 209 4.85 2.07 -5.73
CA ILE A 209 3.73 2.99 -5.88
C ILE A 209 4.28 4.36 -6.18
N PHE A 210 3.98 4.90 -7.35
CA PHE A 210 4.27 6.28 -7.71
C PHE A 210 3.07 7.13 -7.33
N VAL A 211 3.28 8.10 -6.44
CA VAL A 211 2.25 9.06 -6.03
C VAL A 211 2.64 10.44 -6.52
N ARG A 212 1.62 11.22 -6.91
CA ARG A 212 1.80 12.61 -7.30
C ARG A 212 0.97 13.55 -6.43
N SER A 213 1.52 14.70 -6.11
CA SER A 213 0.76 15.78 -5.46
C SER A 213 -0.09 16.56 -6.47
N GLN A 214 -0.90 17.50 -5.97
CA GLN A 214 -1.63 18.45 -6.81
C GLN A 214 -0.69 19.39 -7.58
N LEU A 215 0.50 19.66 -7.05
CA LEU A 215 1.55 20.47 -7.68
C LEU A 215 2.48 19.64 -8.58
N PHE A 216 2.03 18.46 -9.03
CA PHE A 216 2.78 17.57 -9.94
C PHE A 216 4.13 17.08 -9.39
N LEU A 217 4.35 17.14 -8.07
CA LEU A 217 5.51 16.50 -7.44
C LEU A 217 5.32 14.99 -7.44
N LEU A 218 6.33 14.25 -7.87
CA LEU A 218 6.34 12.79 -7.89
C LEU A 218 7.22 12.22 -6.78
N GLU A 219 6.66 11.26 -6.06
CA GLU A 219 7.41 10.41 -5.14
C GLU A 219 7.11 8.94 -5.43
N ASN A 220 8.07 8.07 -5.12
CA ASN A 220 7.91 6.62 -5.27
C ASN A 220 8.16 5.92 -3.93
N TYR A 221 7.31 4.95 -3.63
CA TYR A 221 7.36 4.15 -2.41
C TYR A 221 7.45 2.69 -2.79
N SER A 222 8.57 2.05 -2.42
CA SER A 222 8.85 0.67 -2.79
C SER A 222 8.78 -0.24 -1.57
N LYS A 223 8.25 -1.45 -1.78
CA LYS A 223 8.22 -2.52 -0.79
C LYS A 223 8.51 -3.86 -1.46
N GLN A 224 9.19 -4.73 -0.72
CA GLN A 224 9.50 -6.08 -1.12
C GLN A 224 9.00 -7.03 -0.03
N PHE A 225 8.25 -8.06 -0.41
CA PHE A 225 7.67 -9.02 0.53
C PHE A 225 7.28 -10.32 -0.16
N HIS A 226 7.23 -11.41 0.61
CA HIS A 226 6.50 -12.63 0.23
C HIS A 226 5.07 -12.57 0.76
N LEU A 227 4.11 -13.27 0.14
CA LEU A 227 2.75 -13.37 0.68
C LEU A 227 2.77 -14.02 2.06
N SER A 228 3.65 -15.01 2.27
CA SER A 228 3.86 -15.67 3.56
C SER A 228 4.27 -14.73 4.72
N GLU A 229 4.87 -13.58 4.42
CA GLU A 229 5.28 -12.58 5.41
C GLU A 229 4.13 -11.63 5.77
N ILE A 230 3.21 -11.39 4.84
CA ILE A 230 2.12 -10.41 4.98
C ILE A 230 0.75 -11.05 5.19
N VAL A 231 0.66 -12.38 5.23
CA VAL A 231 -0.59 -13.12 5.42
C VAL A 231 -1.12 -12.95 6.85
N LYS A 232 -2.26 -12.29 6.97
CA LYS A 232 -2.97 -12.05 8.22
C LYS A 232 -4.37 -12.66 8.09
N PRO A 233 -4.65 -13.82 8.72
CA PRO A 233 -5.97 -14.43 8.64
C PRO A 233 -7.06 -13.49 9.13
N ASP A 234 -8.27 -13.67 8.60
CA ASP A 234 -9.43 -12.97 9.13
C ASP A 234 -9.76 -13.40 10.56
N LYS A 235 -10.58 -12.57 11.20
CA LYS A 235 -11.07 -12.79 12.55
C LYS A 235 -11.84 -14.12 12.66
N VAL A 236 -11.42 -14.99 13.58
CA VAL A 236 -12.04 -16.31 13.79
C VAL A 236 -13.45 -16.21 14.35
N ARG A 237 -14.39 -17.04 13.89
CA ARG A 237 -15.73 -17.08 14.47
C ARG A 237 -15.74 -18.00 15.69
N ILE A 238 -16.03 -17.46 16.87
CA ILE A 238 -16.12 -18.21 18.15
C ILE A 238 -17.58 -18.40 18.53
N ARG A 239 -17.93 -19.59 19.03
CA ARG A 239 -19.24 -19.90 19.60
C ARG A 239 -19.09 -20.61 20.95
N LYS A 240 -20.09 -20.40 21.81
CA LYS A 240 -20.22 -21.11 23.08
C LYS A 240 -21.00 -22.40 22.86
N VAL A 241 -20.39 -23.55 23.13
CA VAL A 241 -21.08 -24.85 23.10
C VAL A 241 -21.85 -25.04 24.41
N ASN A 242 -21.19 -24.81 25.54
CA ASN A 242 -21.82 -24.85 26.88
C ASN A 242 -21.11 -23.89 27.85
N THR A 243 -21.43 -23.91 29.15
CA THR A 243 -20.85 -22.99 30.15
C THR A 243 -19.34 -23.10 30.33
N THR A 244 -18.73 -24.19 29.89
CA THR A 244 -17.31 -24.52 30.09
C THR A 244 -16.59 -24.87 28.80
N LEU A 245 -17.24 -24.79 27.64
CA LEU A 245 -16.67 -25.19 26.35
C LEU A 245 -16.99 -24.15 25.28
N ILE A 246 -15.94 -23.70 24.59
CA ILE A 246 -16.07 -22.92 23.36
C ILE A 246 -15.58 -23.73 22.17
N GLU A 247 -16.12 -23.37 21.01
CA GLU A 247 -15.64 -23.80 19.71
C GLU A 247 -15.30 -22.57 18.86
N TRP A 248 -14.40 -22.73 17.90
CA TRP A 248 -14.19 -21.77 16.82
C TRP A 248 -14.13 -22.47 15.47
N SER A 249 -14.12 -21.69 14.41
CA SER A 249 -13.94 -22.19 13.05
C SER A 249 -12.89 -21.37 12.32
N TYR A 250 -12.25 -21.99 11.34
CA TYR A 250 -11.38 -21.29 10.42
C TYR A 250 -12.18 -20.19 9.70
N PRO A 251 -11.57 -19.01 9.44
CA PRO A 251 -12.22 -17.99 8.64
C PRO A 251 -12.57 -18.51 7.25
N SER A 252 -13.73 -18.09 6.70
CA SER A 252 -14.17 -18.53 5.38
C SER A 252 -13.24 -18.07 4.25
N SER A 253 -12.51 -16.99 4.47
CA SER A 253 -11.51 -16.43 3.55
C SER A 253 -10.18 -17.16 3.57
N TRP A 254 -9.92 -18.03 4.56
CA TRP A 254 -8.63 -18.71 4.68
C TRP A 254 -8.41 -19.77 3.58
N SER A 255 -7.16 -19.97 3.19
CA SER A 255 -6.77 -20.97 2.18
C SER A 255 -7.23 -22.38 2.57
N ARG A 256 -7.58 -23.17 1.55
CA ARG A 256 -7.99 -24.58 1.69
C ARG A 256 -7.10 -25.48 0.84
N PRO A 257 -6.93 -26.75 1.24
CA PRO A 257 -7.49 -27.41 2.43
C PRO A 257 -6.75 -27.01 3.72
N HIS A 258 -7.45 -27.03 4.87
CA HIS A 258 -6.87 -26.64 6.16
C HIS A 258 -5.79 -27.60 6.68
N SER A 259 -5.73 -28.82 6.12
CA SER A 259 -4.63 -29.76 6.36
C SER A 259 -3.31 -29.28 5.77
N TYR A 260 -3.37 -28.51 4.67
CA TYR A 260 -2.20 -27.92 4.01
C TYR A 260 -1.91 -26.50 4.52
N PHE A 261 -2.98 -25.71 4.73
CA PHE A 261 -2.89 -24.37 5.30
C PHE A 261 -3.43 -24.35 6.73
N PRO A 262 -2.73 -24.94 7.72
CA PRO A 262 -3.23 -24.92 9.06
C PRO A 262 -2.99 -23.57 9.76
N LEU A 263 -3.88 -23.26 10.71
CA LEU A 263 -3.76 -22.09 11.55
C LEU A 263 -3.36 -22.53 12.97
N THR A 264 -2.50 -21.72 13.58
CA THR A 264 -2.23 -21.74 15.00
C THR A 264 -3.15 -20.73 15.70
N PHE A 265 -3.73 -21.11 16.83
CA PHE A 265 -4.65 -20.26 17.58
C PHE A 265 -4.05 -19.80 18.90
N GLN A 266 -4.29 -18.55 19.27
CA GLN A 266 -3.97 -18.04 20.61
C GLN A 266 -5.25 -17.74 21.36
N ILE A 267 -5.34 -18.26 22.59
CA ILE A 267 -6.51 -18.14 23.47
C ILE A 267 -6.11 -17.36 24.71
N ALA A 268 -6.80 -16.26 24.98
CA ALA A 268 -6.63 -15.45 26.18
C ALA A 268 -7.87 -15.54 27.09
N LEU A 269 -7.66 -15.85 28.36
CA LEU A 269 -8.71 -15.99 29.38
C LEU A 269 -8.64 -14.85 30.40
N PHE A 270 -9.81 -14.31 30.75
CA PHE A 270 -9.91 -13.16 31.66
C PHE A 270 -10.87 -13.42 32.82
N ARG A 271 -10.48 -13.00 34.03
CA ARG A 271 -11.34 -13.05 35.23
C ARG A 271 -12.42 -11.96 35.23
N ARG A 272 -12.19 -10.84 34.56
CA ARG A 272 -13.11 -9.68 34.55
C ARG A 272 -14.11 -9.78 33.40
N ARG A 273 -15.32 -9.26 33.64
CA ARG A 273 -16.32 -9.04 32.59
C ARG A 273 -16.02 -7.70 31.94
N CYS A 274 -15.81 -7.70 30.64
CA CYS A 274 -15.82 -6.46 29.85
C CYS A 274 -17.26 -6.14 29.47
N LYS A 275 -17.76 -4.93 29.81
CA LYS A 275 -19.13 -4.51 29.49
C LYS A 275 -19.28 -3.91 28.09
N ASP A 276 -18.27 -3.23 27.54
CA ASP A 276 -18.39 -2.47 26.26
C ASP A 276 -17.10 -2.34 25.42
N CYS A 277 -16.06 -3.12 25.71
CA CYS A 277 -14.75 -2.92 25.10
C CYS A 277 -14.63 -3.62 23.74
N VAL A 278 -14.47 -2.81 22.69
CA VAL A 278 -14.09 -3.23 21.33
C VAL A 278 -12.68 -3.84 21.31
N ASP A 279 -11.79 -3.39 22.21
CA ASP A 279 -10.37 -3.82 22.29
C ASP A 279 -9.95 -4.45 23.64
N PHE A 280 -10.89 -5.08 24.37
CA PHE A 280 -10.58 -5.70 25.67
C PHE A 280 -9.40 -6.66 25.61
N CYS A 281 -9.28 -7.40 24.52
CA CYS A 281 -8.29 -8.43 24.31
C CYS A 281 -6.88 -7.89 24.05
N SER A 282 -6.76 -6.62 23.62
CA SER A 282 -5.48 -5.97 23.35
C SER A 282 -4.98 -5.14 24.53
N MET A 283 -5.90 -4.62 25.36
CA MET A 283 -5.60 -3.63 26.42
C MET A 283 -5.52 -4.21 27.84
N SER A 284 -5.91 -5.47 28.06
CA SER A 284 -6.00 -6.02 29.42
C SER A 284 -5.04 -7.18 29.66
N ASN A 285 -4.47 -7.21 30.87
CA ASN A 285 -3.61 -8.30 31.31
C ASN A 285 -4.42 -9.60 31.37
N ALA A 286 -4.24 -10.46 30.36
CA ALA A 286 -4.83 -11.78 30.32
C ALA A 286 -4.41 -12.55 31.56
N SER A 287 -5.39 -13.17 32.23
CA SER A 287 -5.10 -14.01 33.39
C SER A 287 -4.41 -15.32 32.98
N LYS A 288 -4.60 -15.75 31.73
CA LYS A 288 -3.85 -16.84 31.10
C LYS A 288 -3.88 -16.68 29.59
N VAL A 289 -2.74 -16.89 28.94
CA VAL A 289 -2.63 -17.00 27.47
C VAL A 289 -2.10 -18.39 27.12
N MET A 290 -2.68 -19.02 26.11
CA MET A 290 -2.29 -20.34 25.61
C MET A 290 -2.25 -20.30 24.09
N VAL A 291 -1.31 -21.05 23.52
CA VAL A 291 -1.23 -21.28 22.07
C VAL A 291 -1.63 -22.73 21.81
N VAL A 292 -2.49 -22.93 20.81
CA VAL A 292 -3.06 -24.23 20.46
C VAL A 292 -2.79 -24.49 18.98
N ASN A 293 -2.00 -25.54 18.73
CA ASN A 293 -1.60 -25.99 17.39
C ASN A 293 -2.38 -27.25 16.98
N ASN A 294 -3.65 -27.37 17.43
CA ASN A 294 -4.39 -28.61 17.24
C ASN A 294 -5.23 -28.54 15.96
N TYR A 295 -4.81 -29.31 14.95
CA TYR A 295 -5.46 -29.40 13.64
C TYR A 295 -6.82 -30.08 13.69
N ASN A 296 -7.09 -30.89 14.73
CA ASN A 296 -8.24 -31.78 14.78
C ASN A 296 -9.36 -31.35 15.73
N SER A 297 -9.12 -30.38 16.62
CA SER A 297 -10.19 -29.89 17.50
C SER A 297 -10.15 -28.38 17.66
N SER A 298 -11.16 -27.73 17.06
CA SER A 298 -11.42 -26.30 17.24
C SER A 298 -12.22 -26.03 18.52
N GLN A 299 -11.93 -26.78 19.59
CA GLN A 299 -12.65 -26.72 20.86
C GLN A 299 -11.70 -26.51 22.03
N PHE A 300 -12.15 -25.78 23.05
CA PHE A 300 -11.35 -25.53 24.24
C PHE A 300 -12.17 -25.47 25.52
N GLN A 301 -11.74 -26.23 26.53
CA GLN A 301 -12.38 -26.24 27.83
C GLN A 301 -11.94 -25.04 28.69
N ILE A 302 -12.89 -24.18 28.98
CA ILE A 302 -12.70 -22.93 29.70
C ILE A 302 -12.62 -23.21 31.20
N LYS A 303 -11.69 -22.51 31.87
CA LYS A 303 -11.57 -22.56 33.33
C LYS A 303 -12.79 -21.92 34.02
N PRO A 304 -13.32 -22.47 35.12
CA PRO A 304 -14.55 -21.98 35.76
C PRO A 304 -14.52 -20.51 36.22
N TRP A 305 -13.33 -19.96 36.45
CA TRP A 305 -13.13 -18.57 36.84
C TRP A 305 -13.20 -17.59 35.66
N ALA A 306 -13.03 -18.07 34.42
CA ALA A 306 -12.98 -17.21 33.25
C ALA A 306 -14.36 -16.62 32.95
N ARG A 307 -14.39 -15.32 32.71
CA ARG A 307 -15.59 -14.53 32.42
C ARG A 307 -15.65 -14.06 30.99
N SER A 308 -14.49 -13.93 30.35
CA SER A 308 -14.34 -13.52 28.96
C SER A 308 -13.22 -14.34 28.34
N VAL A 309 -13.40 -14.70 27.07
CA VAL A 309 -12.40 -15.45 26.30
C VAL A 309 -12.17 -14.73 24.98
N CYS A 310 -10.90 -14.60 24.61
CA CYS A 310 -10.51 -14.10 23.30
C CYS A 310 -9.74 -15.16 22.53
N VAL A 311 -9.96 -15.23 21.21
CA VAL A 311 -9.23 -16.12 20.30
C VAL A 311 -8.81 -15.35 19.06
N ARG A 312 -7.58 -15.57 18.60
CA ARG A 312 -7.05 -15.09 17.32
C ARG A 312 -6.25 -16.20 16.63
N ALA A 313 -5.98 -16.05 15.35
CA ALA A 313 -5.28 -17.04 14.53
C ALA A 313 -4.07 -16.43 13.82
N LYS A 314 -3.12 -17.28 13.46
CA LYS A 314 -1.96 -16.98 12.61
C LYS A 314 -1.66 -18.22 11.79
N ASP A 315 -0.99 -18.06 10.64
CA ASP A 315 -0.40 -19.21 9.94
C ASP A 315 0.48 -20.06 10.88
N ALA A 316 0.41 -21.39 10.76
CA ALA A 316 1.12 -22.27 11.67
C ALA A 316 2.62 -22.44 11.35
N PHE A 317 3.02 -22.18 10.11
CA PHE A 317 4.37 -22.44 9.61
C PHE A 317 5.17 -21.17 9.32
N CYS A 318 4.48 -20.07 9.00
CA CYS A 318 5.11 -18.80 8.66
C CYS A 318 5.12 -17.85 9.85
N ASN A 319 6.16 -17.00 9.91
CA ASN A 319 6.20 -15.92 10.89
C ASN A 319 5.36 -14.70 10.46
N SER A 320 4.07 -14.91 10.23
CA SER A 320 3.14 -13.90 9.76
C SER A 320 2.41 -13.14 10.89
N PRO A 321 1.67 -12.05 10.60
CA PRO A 321 0.87 -11.35 11.60
C PRO A 321 -0.29 -12.19 12.17
N TRP A 322 -0.63 -11.93 13.43
CA TRP A 322 -1.86 -12.48 14.03
C TRP A 322 -3.11 -11.75 13.51
N SER A 323 -4.22 -12.48 13.38
CA SER A 323 -5.55 -11.94 13.15
C SER A 323 -5.98 -11.01 14.29
N GLU A 324 -7.04 -10.24 14.03
CA GLU A 324 -7.75 -9.54 15.10
C GLU A 324 -8.35 -10.52 16.11
N TRP A 325 -8.51 -10.04 17.36
CA TRP A 325 -9.11 -10.82 18.43
C TRP A 325 -10.62 -10.95 18.24
N SER A 326 -11.12 -12.19 18.30
CA SER A 326 -12.51 -12.49 18.60
C SER A 326 -12.74 -12.63 20.08
N HIS A 327 -13.93 -12.27 20.54
CA HIS A 327 -14.27 -12.18 21.96
C HIS A 327 -15.64 -12.78 22.24
N ILE A 328 -15.76 -13.54 23.33
CA ILE A 328 -17.03 -14.05 23.84
C ILE A 328 -17.12 -13.94 25.36
N ARG A 329 -18.33 -13.64 25.87
CA ARG A 329 -18.63 -13.55 27.29
C ARG A 329 -19.17 -14.86 27.85
N MET A 330 -18.68 -15.25 29.02
CA MET A 330 -19.13 -16.43 29.74
C MET A 330 -20.14 -16.05 30.83
N LYS A 331 -21.42 -16.40 30.63
CA LYS A 331 -22.46 -16.31 31.67
C LYS A 331 -22.26 -17.39 32.73
N ARG A 332 -22.32 -17.02 34.01
CA ARG A 332 -22.51 -17.97 35.12
C ARG A 332 -24.01 -18.24 35.27
N ASN A 333 -24.42 -19.49 35.46
CA ASN A 333 -25.77 -19.77 35.94
C ASN A 333 -25.93 -19.05 37.28
N LYS A 334 -26.95 -18.19 37.40
CA LYS A 334 -27.40 -17.71 38.71
C LYS A 334 -27.90 -18.94 39.44
N LYS A 335 -27.21 -19.41 40.49
CA LYS A 335 -27.83 -20.31 41.46
C LYS A 335 -29.01 -19.53 42.05
N ASN A 336 -30.24 -19.96 41.76
CA ASN A 336 -31.44 -19.44 42.40
C ASN A 336 -31.39 -19.80 43.88
N ASN A 337 -30.84 -18.90 44.72
CA ASN A 337 -31.10 -18.96 46.15
C ASN A 337 -32.51 -18.41 46.41
N LYS A 338 -33.54 -19.22 46.13
CA LYS A 338 -34.83 -19.06 46.82
C LYS A 338 -34.63 -19.60 48.24
N ARG A 339 -34.19 -18.74 49.16
CA ARG A 339 -34.33 -19.02 50.59
C ARG A 339 -35.82 -18.91 50.91
N ASN A 340 -36.43 -20.05 51.22
CA ASN A 340 -37.76 -20.17 51.78
C ASN A 340 -37.90 -19.23 53.00
N LYS A 341 -38.72 -18.18 52.88
CA LYS A 341 -39.37 -17.55 54.03
C LYS A 341 -40.58 -18.42 54.37
N TYR A 342 -40.36 -19.50 55.12
CA TYR A 342 -41.44 -20.11 55.89
C TYR A 342 -41.63 -19.27 57.15
N GLY A 343 -42.88 -18.88 57.39
CA GLY A 343 -43.28 -17.93 58.39
C GLY A 343 -43.02 -18.37 59.83
N ARG A 344 -42.91 -17.37 60.69
CA ARG A 344 -43.42 -17.43 62.06
C ARG A 344 -44.45 -16.32 62.19
N HIS A 345 -45.72 -16.70 62.07
CA HIS A 345 -46.81 -16.07 62.78
C HIS A 345 -46.96 -16.75 64.14
N THR A 346 -47.60 -16.04 65.07
CA THR A 346 -48.01 -16.41 66.45
C THR A 346 -46.87 -16.36 67.47
N ASN A 347 -47.00 -15.73 68.64
CA ASN A 347 -48.06 -14.90 69.25
C ASN A 347 -47.37 -13.89 70.17
#